data_AF-A0A484MTJ6-F1
#
_entry.id   AF-A0A484MTJ6-F1
#
_cell.length_a   1.000
_cell.length_b   1.000
_cell.length_c   1.000
_cell.angle_alpha   90.00
_cell.angle_beta   90.00
_cell.angle_gamma   90.00
#
_symmetry.space_group_name_H-M   'P 1'
#
loop_
_entity.id
_entity.type
_entity.pdbx_description
1 polymer ?
#
loop_
_entity_poly.entity_id
_entity_poly.type
_entity_poly.pdbx_seq_one_letter_code
_entity_poly.pdbx_strand_id
1 'polypeptide(L)'
;MHNMLLAHGKAVKVYREQFQTKQGGLIGMSEVMFMYEPFSNDDARDQEAARRALGFNAAWTFDPAVFGDYPPEMRFYHGSELPKFTSDEKALLKDSVDFIGINHYGTLYAKDCLYSRCNCTGSTCSKGGNRTIEGFLYTTGEKDGVFIGDQMAVGRFFVVPRGMEKIVNYVKKRYHNKPMFILENGYAPPNKTASALSIVHDSKRIEYHKAYLSFLARAIRNGADVRGYFIWSLMDAFEWQDYATRFGLYYVEPGTLRRVPKLSVSWYTDFLTKAVAPRDTTEQKSSAF
;
A
#
# COMPACT_ATOMS: atom_id res chain seq x y z
N MET A 1 -6.94 10.05 13.42
CA MET A 1 -6.60 10.71 12.15
C MET A 1 -6.35 12.21 12.30
N HIS A 2 -7.34 13.04 12.70
CA HIS A 2 -7.19 14.51 12.77
C HIS A 2 -5.92 14.99 13.49
N ASN A 3 -5.71 14.58 14.74
CA ASN A 3 -4.53 14.97 15.52
C ASN A 3 -3.21 14.47 14.92
N MET A 4 -3.20 13.31 14.26
CA MET A 4 -2.02 12.76 13.60
C MET A 4 -1.61 13.64 12.41
N LEU A 5 -2.59 14.11 11.62
CA LEU A 5 -2.33 15.04 10.52
C LEU A 5 -1.75 16.36 11.03
N LEU A 6 -2.33 16.93 12.09
CA LEU A 6 -1.80 18.16 12.69
C LEU A 6 -0.40 17.97 13.26
N ALA A 7 -0.12 16.83 13.89
CA ALA A 7 1.21 16.49 14.37
C ALA A 7 2.22 16.40 13.21
N HIS A 8 1.84 15.74 12.10
CA HIS A 8 2.64 15.69 10.87
C HIS A 8 2.94 17.09 10.33
N GLY A 9 1.91 17.93 10.15
CA GLY A 9 2.08 19.30 9.66
C GLY A 9 3.03 20.13 10.54
N LYS A 10 2.92 20.02 11.88
CA LYS A 10 3.83 20.69 12.82
C LYS A 10 5.27 20.17 12.68
N ALA A 11 5.46 18.85 12.56
CA ALA A 11 6.78 18.26 12.38
C ALA A 11 7.43 18.69 11.06
N VAL A 12 6.65 18.74 9.97
CA VAL A 12 7.11 19.23 8.67
C VAL A 12 7.52 20.68 8.75
N LYS A 13 6.72 21.53 9.40
CA LYS A 13 7.09 22.94 9.61
C LYS A 13 8.44 23.07 10.31
N VAL A 14 8.65 22.34 11.41
CA VAL A 14 9.94 22.31 12.12
C VAL A 14 11.07 21.81 11.22
N TYR A 15 10.85 20.72 10.48
CA TYR A 15 11.84 20.17 9.55
C TYR A 15 12.27 21.20 8.49
N ARG A 16 11.29 21.85 7.86
CA ARG A 16 11.52 22.84 6.80
C ARG A 16 12.23 24.09 7.31
N GLU A 17 11.81 24.60 8.46
CA GLU A 17 12.38 25.84 9.04
C GLU A 17 13.80 25.65 9.60
N GLN A 18 14.08 24.50 10.21
CA GLN A 18 15.30 24.32 11.00
C GLN A 18 16.34 23.40 10.35
N PHE A 19 15.92 22.47 9.48
CA PHE A 19 16.78 21.37 9.02
C PHE A 19 16.90 21.28 7.50
N GLN A 20 15.83 21.55 6.74
CA GLN A 20 15.78 21.24 5.31
C GLN A 20 16.84 22.01 4.50
N THR A 21 17.06 23.29 4.79
CA THR A 21 18.09 24.10 4.08
C THR A 21 19.50 23.48 4.20
N LYS A 22 19.81 22.85 5.34
CA LYS A 22 21.12 22.24 5.58
C LYS A 22 21.19 20.79 5.11
N GLN A 23 20.11 20.02 5.30
CA GLN A 23 20.10 18.58 5.04
C GLN A 23 19.68 18.21 3.61
N GLY A 24 18.89 19.06 2.95
CA GLY A 24 18.35 18.80 1.61
C GLY A 24 17.45 17.56 1.51
N GLY A 25 16.91 17.07 2.63
CA GLY A 25 16.09 15.86 2.66
C GLY A 25 14.62 16.12 2.33
N LEU A 26 13.86 15.01 2.26
CA LEU A 26 12.43 14.97 1.96
C LEU A 26 11.67 14.38 3.13
N ILE A 27 10.45 14.89 3.38
CA ILE A 27 9.55 14.38 4.42
C ILE A 27 8.18 14.01 3.82
N GLY A 28 7.62 12.88 4.25
CA GLY A 28 6.36 12.35 3.75
C GLY A 28 5.63 11.54 4.82
N MET A 29 4.51 10.94 4.43
CA MET A 29 3.77 9.97 5.24
C MET A 29 3.64 8.66 4.49
N SER A 30 3.51 7.56 5.23
CA SER A 30 3.19 6.23 4.71
C SER A 30 1.78 5.82 5.12
N GLU A 31 1.03 5.19 4.22
CA GLU A 31 -0.29 4.61 4.52
C GLU A 31 -0.39 3.21 3.92
N VAL A 32 -1.11 2.31 4.59
CA VAL A 32 -1.49 1.03 4.00
C VAL A 32 -2.57 1.30 2.96
N MET A 33 -2.24 1.11 1.69
CA MET A 33 -3.13 1.39 0.57
C MET A 33 -3.55 0.10 -0.11
N PHE A 34 -4.81 -0.29 0.05
CA PHE A 34 -5.40 -1.31 -0.80
C PHE A 34 -5.86 -0.70 -2.12
N MET A 35 -5.85 -1.52 -3.17
CA MET A 35 -6.69 -1.23 -4.33
C MET A 35 -8.07 -1.86 -4.12
N TYR A 36 -9.11 -1.26 -4.69
CA TYR A 36 -10.48 -1.76 -4.60
C TYR A 36 -11.08 -1.97 -5.99
N GLU A 37 -11.65 -3.15 -6.22
CA GLU A 37 -12.51 -3.44 -7.37
C GLU A 37 -13.98 -3.41 -6.89
N PRO A 38 -14.95 -3.04 -7.73
CA PRO A 38 -16.34 -3.14 -7.34
C PRO A 38 -16.74 -4.61 -7.14
N PHE A 39 -17.60 -4.87 -6.15
CA PHE A 39 -18.12 -6.21 -5.90
C PHE A 39 -18.95 -6.69 -7.10
N SER A 40 -19.75 -5.82 -7.72
CA SER A 40 -20.36 -6.04 -9.03
C SER A 40 -19.96 -4.95 -10.03
N ASN A 41 -19.48 -5.33 -11.22
CA ASN A 41 -19.20 -4.36 -12.29
C ASN A 41 -20.49 -3.76 -12.87
N ASP A 42 -21.63 -4.43 -12.72
CA ASP A 42 -22.92 -4.00 -13.28
C ASP A 42 -23.74 -3.14 -12.31
N ASP A 43 -23.30 -3.00 -11.05
CA ASP A 43 -23.96 -2.15 -10.05
C ASP A 43 -23.19 -0.84 -9.87
N ALA A 44 -23.81 0.27 -10.30
CA ALA A 44 -23.23 1.60 -10.16
C ALA A 44 -22.91 1.96 -8.69
N ARG A 45 -23.63 1.40 -7.72
CA ARG A 45 -23.37 1.61 -6.29
C ARG A 45 -22.09 0.93 -5.85
N ASP A 46 -21.79 -0.27 -6.36
CA ASP A 46 -20.55 -0.99 -6.06
C ASP A 46 -19.35 -0.33 -6.74
N GLN A 47 -19.52 0.21 -7.95
CA GLN A 47 -18.52 1.06 -8.60
C GLN A 47 -18.20 2.30 -7.75
N GLU A 48 -19.23 2.96 -7.23
CA GLU A 48 -19.04 4.10 -6.33
C GLU A 48 -18.45 3.68 -4.98
N ALA A 49 -18.83 2.53 -4.44
CA ALA A 49 -18.24 1.97 -3.24
C ALA A 49 -16.73 1.73 -3.39
N ALA A 50 -16.27 1.24 -4.54
CA ALA A 50 -14.83 1.10 -4.81
C ALA A 50 -14.09 2.45 -4.81
N ARG A 51 -14.68 3.52 -5.35
CA ARG A 51 -14.10 4.87 -5.29
C ARG A 51 -14.09 5.42 -3.86
N ARG A 52 -15.21 5.26 -3.15
CA ARG A 52 -15.36 5.64 -1.75
C ARG A 52 -14.34 4.92 -0.85
N ALA A 53 -14.07 3.64 -1.10
CA ALA A 53 -13.05 2.89 -0.37
C ALA A 53 -11.66 3.54 -0.47
N LEU A 54 -11.27 4.00 -1.65
CA LEU A 54 -10.02 4.75 -1.83
C LEU A 54 -10.03 6.10 -1.09
N GLY A 55 -11.19 6.76 -1.04
CA GLY A 55 -11.40 7.98 -0.27
C GLY A 55 -11.16 7.79 1.24
N PHE A 56 -11.67 6.69 1.78
CA PHE A 56 -11.63 6.36 3.21
C PHE A 56 -10.38 5.60 3.64
N ASN A 57 -9.52 5.21 2.70
CA ASN A 57 -8.24 4.57 2.98
C ASN A 57 -7.06 5.50 2.63
N ALA A 58 -6.90 5.85 1.36
CA ALA A 58 -5.76 6.66 0.92
C ALA A 58 -6.04 8.17 1.03
N ALA A 59 -7.21 8.64 0.59
CA ALA A 59 -7.48 10.09 0.54
C ALA A 59 -7.65 10.71 1.93
N TRP A 60 -8.13 9.95 2.92
CA TRP A 60 -8.27 10.46 4.30
C TRP A 60 -6.94 10.97 4.86
N THR A 61 -5.84 10.29 4.54
CA THR A 61 -4.49 10.67 4.96
C THR A 61 -3.89 11.75 4.06
N PHE A 62 -4.00 11.62 2.73
CA PHE A 62 -3.22 12.45 1.81
C PHE A 62 -3.94 13.70 1.26
N ASP A 63 -5.28 13.74 1.19
CA ASP A 63 -5.97 14.98 0.79
C ASP A 63 -5.68 16.14 1.75
N PRO A 64 -5.73 15.96 3.10
CA PRO A 64 -5.34 17.01 4.01
C PRO A 64 -3.88 17.44 3.80
N ALA A 65 -2.97 16.49 3.61
CA ALA A 65 -1.54 16.78 3.50
C ALA A 65 -1.12 17.38 2.14
N VAL A 66 -1.92 17.20 1.09
CA VAL A 66 -1.65 17.77 -0.24
C VAL A 66 -2.49 19.03 -0.46
N PHE A 67 -3.78 18.98 -0.17
CA PHE A 67 -4.73 20.04 -0.48
C PHE A 67 -5.14 20.92 0.72
N GLY A 68 -4.87 20.47 1.94
CA GLY A 68 -5.15 21.23 3.17
C GLY A 68 -6.52 20.98 3.80
N ASP A 69 -7.36 20.07 3.26
CA ASP A 69 -8.65 19.70 3.86
C ASP A 69 -8.98 18.23 3.60
N TYR A 70 -9.97 17.71 4.30
CA TYR A 70 -10.45 16.34 4.10
C TYR A 70 -11.05 16.12 2.70
N PRO A 71 -11.01 14.87 2.20
CA PRO A 71 -11.58 14.54 0.90
C PRO A 71 -13.08 14.86 0.87
N PRO A 72 -13.60 15.47 -0.21
CA PRO A 72 -15.01 15.84 -0.33
C PRO A 72 -15.94 14.63 -0.19
N GLU A 73 -15.49 13.46 -0.64
CA GLU A 73 -16.21 12.19 -0.49
C GLU A 73 -16.48 11.90 0.99
N MET A 74 -15.52 12.10 1.89
CA MET A 74 -15.74 11.88 3.33
C MET A 74 -16.66 12.92 3.97
N ARG A 75 -16.58 14.18 3.55
CA ARG A 75 -17.48 15.25 4.02
C ARG A 75 -18.95 14.92 3.70
N PHE A 76 -19.20 14.33 2.52
CA PHE A 76 -20.54 13.90 2.12
C PHE A 76 -21.14 12.87 3.09
N TYR A 77 -20.36 11.86 3.52
CA TYR A 77 -20.89 10.79 4.39
C TYR A 77 -20.83 11.10 5.89
N HIS A 78 -19.87 11.90 6.36
CA HIS A 78 -19.72 12.22 7.78
C HIS A 78 -20.38 13.54 8.20
N GLY A 79 -20.61 14.45 7.27
CA GLY A 79 -21.18 15.76 7.57
C GLY A 79 -20.40 16.51 8.66
N SER A 80 -21.09 16.85 9.75
CA SER A 80 -20.55 17.57 10.91
C SER A 80 -19.67 16.73 11.84
N GLU A 81 -19.77 15.40 11.78
CA GLU A 81 -18.97 14.49 12.63
C GLU A 81 -17.49 14.47 12.21
N LEU A 82 -17.20 14.81 10.95
CA LEU A 82 -15.83 14.98 10.49
C LEU A 82 -15.30 16.34 10.98
N PRO A 83 -14.21 16.38 11.77
CA PRO A 83 -13.65 17.63 12.26
C PRO A 83 -13.35 18.63 11.14
N LYS A 84 -13.30 19.91 11.50
CA LYS A 84 -12.92 20.98 10.58
C LYS A 84 -11.55 21.50 10.97
N PHE A 85 -10.68 21.64 9.98
CA PHE A 85 -9.45 22.39 10.16
C PHE A 85 -9.76 23.88 10.13
N THR A 86 -9.19 24.62 11.09
CA THR A 86 -9.10 26.08 11.05
C THR A 86 -8.26 26.54 9.87
N SER A 87 -8.34 27.81 9.49
CA SER A 87 -7.55 28.37 8.38
C SER A 87 -6.05 28.13 8.55
N ASP A 88 -5.53 28.28 9.77
CA ASP A 88 -4.12 28.06 10.09
C ASP A 88 -3.72 26.60 9.96
N GLU A 89 -4.60 25.68 10.38
CA GLU A 89 -4.37 24.24 10.23
C GLU A 89 -4.41 23.80 8.76
N LYS A 90 -5.33 24.36 7.95
CA LYS A 90 -5.34 24.10 6.51
C LYS A 90 -4.03 24.56 5.85
N ALA A 91 -3.56 25.75 6.20
CA ALA A 91 -2.31 26.29 5.71
C ALA A 91 -1.09 25.46 6.16
N LEU A 92 -1.12 24.96 7.39
CA LEU A 92 -0.09 24.08 7.94
C LEU A 92 -0.02 22.73 7.20
N LEU A 93 -1.18 22.18 6.83
CA LEU A 93 -1.27 20.85 6.22
C LEU A 93 -1.06 20.86 4.70
N LYS A 94 -1.48 21.91 4.00
CA LYS A 94 -1.37 22.00 2.55
C LYS A 94 0.09 21.84 2.10
N ASP A 95 0.32 20.94 1.14
CA ASP A 95 1.66 20.57 0.65
C ASP A 95 2.66 20.24 1.77
N SER A 96 2.21 19.62 2.86
CA SER A 96 3.07 19.13 3.96
C SER A 96 3.72 17.77 3.69
N VAL A 97 3.64 17.26 2.46
CA VAL A 97 4.33 16.04 2.02
C VAL A 97 5.11 16.28 0.73
N ASP A 98 6.40 15.94 0.76
CA ASP A 98 7.30 15.99 -0.39
C ASP A 98 7.18 14.71 -1.24
N PHE A 99 6.76 13.60 -0.63
CA PHE A 99 6.46 12.33 -1.29
C PHE A 99 5.30 11.58 -0.62
N ILE A 100 4.71 10.64 -1.33
CA ILE A 100 3.66 9.73 -0.86
C ILE A 100 4.26 8.33 -0.65
N GLY A 101 4.21 7.86 0.59
CA GLY A 101 4.60 6.49 0.96
C GLY A 101 3.43 5.52 0.80
N ILE A 102 3.62 4.50 -0.03
CA ILE A 102 2.61 3.49 -0.33
C ILE A 102 3.03 2.16 0.29
N ASN A 103 2.24 1.66 1.24
CA ASN A 103 2.37 0.30 1.75
C ASN A 103 1.26 -0.54 1.08
N HIS A 104 1.59 -1.26 0.01
CA HIS A 104 0.59 -1.98 -0.79
C HIS A 104 0.81 -3.49 -0.73
N TYR A 105 -0.19 -4.22 -0.26
CA TYR A 105 -0.12 -5.68 -0.13
C TYR A 105 -1.11 -6.43 -1.00
N GLY A 106 -2.22 -5.82 -1.40
CA GLY A 106 -3.24 -6.52 -2.18
C GLY A 106 -4.42 -5.64 -2.62
N THR A 107 -5.41 -6.32 -3.18
CA THR A 107 -6.66 -5.72 -3.70
C THR A 107 -7.85 -6.42 -3.07
N LEU A 108 -8.92 -5.67 -2.79
CA LEU A 108 -10.18 -6.20 -2.27
C LEU A 108 -11.35 -5.83 -3.18
N TYR A 109 -12.44 -6.56 -3.11
CA TYR A 109 -13.73 -6.09 -3.57
C TYR A 109 -14.32 -5.08 -2.58
N ALA A 110 -15.08 -4.12 -3.09
CA ALA A 110 -15.85 -3.16 -2.32
C ALA A 110 -17.32 -3.18 -2.77
N LYS A 111 -18.22 -3.32 -1.79
CA LYS A 111 -19.67 -3.34 -1.98
C LYS A 111 -20.30 -2.17 -1.25
N ASP A 112 -21.31 -1.56 -1.86
CA ASP A 112 -22.10 -0.55 -1.19
C ASP A 112 -22.89 -1.16 -0.02
N CYS A 113 -22.84 -0.51 1.14
CA CYS A 113 -23.69 -0.83 2.27
C CYS A 113 -24.49 0.36 2.75
N LEU A 114 -24.54 1.46 1.99
CA LEU A 114 -25.38 2.61 2.34
C LEU A 114 -26.81 2.38 1.85
N TYR A 115 -26.95 1.96 0.60
CA TYR A 115 -28.24 1.74 -0.06
C TYR A 115 -28.50 0.27 -0.37
N SER A 116 -27.51 -0.60 -0.19
CA SER A 116 -27.62 -2.03 -0.41
C SER A 116 -27.54 -2.82 0.90
N ARG A 117 -28.17 -3.99 0.91
CA ARG A 117 -28.13 -4.89 2.07
C ARG A 117 -26.76 -5.55 2.16
N CYS A 118 -26.13 -5.41 3.32
CA CYS A 118 -24.89 -6.10 3.66
C CYS A 118 -25.09 -6.94 4.91
N ASN A 119 -24.68 -8.21 4.84
CA ASN A 119 -24.59 -9.04 6.03
C ASN A 119 -23.21 -8.84 6.65
N CYS A 120 -23.11 -7.90 7.59
CA CYS A 120 -21.84 -7.62 8.26
C CYS A 120 -21.46 -8.75 9.22
N THR A 121 -20.44 -9.52 8.85
CA THR A 121 -19.84 -10.56 9.70
C THR A 121 -18.34 -10.32 9.84
N GLY A 122 -17.85 -10.30 11.07
CA GLY A 122 -16.43 -10.07 11.36
C GLY A 122 -15.96 -8.66 10.98
N SER A 123 -14.79 -8.57 10.33
CA SER A 123 -14.11 -7.32 9.95
C SER A 123 -14.42 -6.81 8.54
N THR A 124 -15.43 -7.38 7.88
CA THR A 124 -15.76 -7.10 6.48
C THR A 124 -16.60 -5.85 6.29
N CYS A 125 -17.49 -5.54 7.25
CA CYS A 125 -18.09 -4.23 7.46
C CYS A 125 -18.43 -4.03 8.94
N SER A 126 -18.28 -2.81 9.43
CA SER A 126 -18.65 -2.43 10.79
C SER A 126 -20.18 -2.46 11.00
N LYS A 127 -20.62 -2.92 12.18
CA LYS A 127 -21.98 -2.69 12.68
C LYS A 127 -22.02 -1.43 13.53
N GLY A 128 -23.19 -0.78 13.60
CA GLY A 128 -23.41 0.37 14.50
C GLY A 128 -22.71 1.65 14.05
N GLY A 129 -22.24 2.45 15.00
CA GLY A 129 -21.71 3.81 14.76
C GLY A 129 -20.45 3.88 13.90
N ASN A 130 -19.65 2.80 13.84
CA ASN A 130 -18.41 2.78 13.05
C ASN A 130 -18.64 2.72 11.53
N ARG A 131 -19.88 2.52 11.07
CA ARG A 131 -20.20 2.46 9.65
C ARG A 131 -19.83 3.73 8.90
N THR A 132 -19.97 4.89 9.55
CA THR A 132 -19.62 6.18 8.96
C THR A 132 -18.12 6.27 8.70
N ILE A 133 -17.28 5.91 9.68
CA ILE A 133 -15.81 5.97 9.55
C ILE A 133 -15.23 4.90 8.60
N GLU A 134 -16.00 3.86 8.28
CA GLU A 134 -15.68 2.88 7.22
C GLU A 134 -16.36 3.20 5.88
N GLY A 135 -17.00 4.36 5.76
CA GLY A 135 -17.62 4.82 4.52
C GLY A 135 -18.81 3.99 4.06
N PHE A 136 -19.50 3.27 4.96
CA PHE A 136 -20.61 2.37 4.60
C PHE A 136 -20.20 1.37 3.51
N LEU A 137 -19.04 0.75 3.69
CA LEU A 137 -18.48 -0.22 2.76
C LEU A 137 -18.51 -1.61 3.36
N TYR A 138 -18.71 -2.61 2.50
CA TYR A 138 -18.30 -3.98 2.77
C TYR A 138 -17.12 -4.30 1.87
N THR A 139 -16.01 -4.72 2.48
CA THR A 139 -14.78 -5.03 1.77
C THR A 139 -14.36 -6.46 2.05
N THR A 140 -14.03 -7.19 0.98
CA THR A 140 -13.75 -8.63 1.05
C THR A 140 -12.79 -9.05 -0.05
N GLY A 141 -12.01 -10.10 0.17
CA GLY A 141 -11.25 -10.73 -0.91
C GLY A 141 -12.01 -11.85 -1.62
N GLU A 142 -13.25 -12.13 -1.22
CA GLU A 142 -14.05 -13.25 -1.72
C GLU A 142 -15.35 -12.75 -2.35
N LYS A 143 -15.70 -13.30 -3.51
CA LYS A 143 -16.98 -13.09 -4.18
C LYS A 143 -17.50 -14.44 -4.65
N ASP A 144 -18.72 -14.79 -4.23
CA ASP A 144 -19.43 -16.01 -4.65
C ASP A 144 -18.60 -17.30 -4.46
N GLY A 145 -17.88 -17.40 -3.33
CA GLY A 145 -17.01 -18.54 -3.02
C GLY A 145 -15.64 -18.51 -3.70
N VAL A 146 -15.32 -17.45 -4.46
CA VAL A 146 -14.07 -17.33 -5.23
C VAL A 146 -13.26 -16.15 -4.71
N PHE A 147 -12.00 -16.41 -4.33
CA PHE A 147 -11.07 -15.37 -3.92
C PHE A 147 -10.55 -14.56 -5.12
N ILE A 148 -10.31 -13.27 -4.91
CA ILE A 148 -9.74 -12.34 -5.90
C ILE A 148 -8.29 -12.67 -6.28
N GLY A 149 -7.61 -13.45 -5.44
CA GLY A 149 -6.25 -13.95 -5.59
C GLY A 149 -5.88 -14.90 -4.44
N ASP A 150 -4.67 -15.46 -4.48
CA ASP A 150 -4.20 -16.41 -3.45
C ASP A 150 -4.18 -15.74 -2.06
N GLN A 151 -4.62 -16.47 -1.03
CA GLN A 151 -4.64 -15.99 0.34
C GLN A 151 -3.23 -15.96 0.96
N MET A 152 -2.97 -14.94 1.77
CA MET A 152 -1.76 -14.83 2.59
C MET A 152 -2.07 -15.09 4.07
N ALA A 153 -1.02 -15.11 4.91
CA ALA A 153 -1.16 -15.30 6.37
C ALA A 153 -2.04 -14.26 7.07
N VAL A 154 -2.14 -13.06 6.49
CA VAL A 154 -2.97 -11.96 6.99
C VAL A 154 -4.29 -12.00 6.24
N GLY A 155 -5.41 -12.18 6.95
CA GLY A 155 -6.71 -12.52 6.35
C GLY A 155 -7.30 -11.52 5.35
N ARG A 156 -6.76 -10.29 5.27
CA ARG A 156 -7.15 -9.28 4.28
C ARG A 156 -6.18 -9.16 3.11
N PHE A 157 -5.08 -9.90 3.10
CA PHE A 157 -4.05 -9.81 2.08
C PHE A 157 -4.23 -10.96 1.08
N PHE A 158 -4.40 -10.58 -0.18
CA PHE A 158 -4.57 -11.49 -1.32
C PHE A 158 -3.55 -11.11 -2.39
N VAL A 159 -2.96 -12.11 -3.04
CA VAL A 159 -1.97 -11.93 -4.11
C VAL A 159 -2.67 -11.42 -5.37
N VAL A 160 -2.68 -10.11 -5.56
CA VAL A 160 -3.31 -9.43 -6.70
C VAL A 160 -2.33 -8.42 -7.32
N PRO A 161 -1.32 -8.88 -8.09
CA PRO A 161 -0.23 -8.02 -8.57
C PRO A 161 -0.68 -6.82 -9.42
N ARG A 162 -1.78 -6.98 -10.17
CA ARG A 162 -2.39 -5.89 -10.96
C ARG A 162 -2.83 -4.70 -10.12
N GLY A 163 -3.09 -4.92 -8.82
CA GLY A 163 -3.43 -3.88 -7.87
C GLY A 163 -2.33 -2.83 -7.73
N MET A 164 -1.06 -3.23 -7.84
CA MET A 164 0.09 -2.35 -7.69
C MET A 164 0.09 -1.22 -8.72
N GLU A 165 -0.13 -1.54 -9.99
CA GLU A 165 -0.22 -0.51 -11.03
C GLU A 165 -1.47 0.37 -10.84
N LYS A 166 -2.60 -0.23 -10.47
CA LYS A 166 -3.85 0.52 -10.27
C LYS A 166 -3.73 1.53 -9.13
N ILE A 167 -3.15 1.14 -7.99
CA ILE A 167 -2.99 2.05 -6.85
C ILE A 167 -1.98 3.16 -7.14
N VAL A 168 -0.86 2.84 -7.80
CA VAL A 168 0.12 3.85 -8.24
C VAL A 168 -0.52 4.83 -9.23
N ASN A 169 -1.33 4.33 -10.18
CA ASN A 169 -2.05 5.19 -11.12
C ASN A 169 -3.13 6.05 -10.44
N TYR A 170 -3.79 5.53 -9.39
CA TYR A 170 -4.72 6.32 -8.58
C TYR A 170 -4.00 7.48 -7.89
N VAL A 171 -2.90 7.20 -7.18
CA VAL A 171 -2.09 8.22 -6.48
C VAL A 171 -1.53 9.23 -7.47
N LYS A 172 -0.97 8.76 -8.60
CA LYS A 172 -0.50 9.61 -9.70
C LYS A 172 -1.57 10.59 -10.18
N LYS A 173 -2.78 10.10 -10.44
CA LYS A 173 -3.87 10.95 -10.98
C LYS A 173 -4.39 11.93 -9.93
N ARG A 174 -4.63 11.48 -8.69
CA ARG A 174 -5.22 12.32 -7.64
C ARG A 174 -4.26 13.40 -7.15
N TYR A 175 -2.97 13.08 -7.02
CA TYR A 175 -1.98 13.99 -6.42
C TYR A 175 -0.96 14.51 -7.43
N HIS A 176 -1.39 14.72 -8.69
CA HIS A 176 -0.61 15.37 -9.73
C HIS A 176 0.80 14.77 -9.93
N ASN A 177 0.90 13.44 -9.87
CA ASN A 177 2.14 12.68 -9.98
C ASN A 177 3.23 13.09 -8.97
N LYS A 178 2.83 13.54 -7.77
CA LYS A 178 3.75 13.80 -6.65
C LYS A 178 4.64 12.56 -6.41
N PRO A 179 5.92 12.72 -6.04
CA PRO A 179 6.85 11.59 -5.88
C PRO A 179 6.30 10.50 -4.98
N MET A 180 6.53 9.24 -5.35
CA MET A 180 6.03 8.07 -4.63
C MET A 180 7.17 7.14 -4.24
N PHE A 181 7.03 6.48 -3.10
CA PHE A 181 7.85 5.35 -2.70
C PHE A 181 6.95 4.20 -2.31
N ILE A 182 7.22 3.00 -2.81
CA ILE A 182 6.61 1.78 -2.28
C ILE A 182 7.40 1.43 -1.02
N LEU A 183 6.95 1.92 0.13
CA LEU A 183 7.68 1.76 1.40
C LEU A 183 7.47 0.37 2.01
N GLU A 184 6.39 -0.32 1.64
CA GLU A 184 6.21 -1.73 1.95
C GLU A 184 5.48 -2.48 0.84
N ASN A 185 5.98 -3.67 0.52
CA ASN A 185 5.30 -4.71 -0.23
C ASN A 185 5.93 -6.05 0.15
N GLY A 186 5.13 -7.08 0.44
CA GLY A 186 5.66 -8.31 1.05
C GLY A 186 4.72 -9.50 0.96
N TYR A 187 5.29 -10.70 1.15
CA TYR A 187 4.55 -11.96 1.14
C TYR A 187 4.79 -12.80 2.40
N ALA A 188 3.68 -13.13 3.09
CA ALA A 188 3.63 -14.10 4.18
C ALA A 188 2.77 -15.31 3.79
N PRO A 189 3.33 -16.53 3.80
CA PRO A 189 2.60 -17.75 3.41
C PRO A 189 1.49 -18.08 4.41
N PRO A 190 0.31 -18.55 3.95
CA PRO A 190 -0.84 -18.82 4.83
C PRO A 190 -0.58 -19.94 5.85
N ASN A 191 0.29 -20.91 5.52
CA ASN A 191 0.68 -21.97 6.44
C ASN A 191 1.70 -21.47 7.48
N LYS A 192 1.22 -21.17 8.69
CA LYS A 192 2.04 -20.71 9.82
C LYS A 192 2.87 -21.82 10.50
N THR A 193 2.49 -23.10 10.32
CA THR A 193 3.10 -24.27 10.97
C THR A 193 4.06 -25.05 10.06
N ALA A 194 4.50 -24.45 8.96
CA ALA A 194 5.46 -25.04 8.03
C ALA A 194 6.79 -25.42 8.70
N SER A 195 7.42 -26.50 8.21
CA SER A 195 8.75 -26.93 8.68
C SER A 195 9.83 -25.91 8.27
N ALA A 196 10.96 -25.89 8.97
CA ALA A 196 12.09 -25.00 8.65
C ALA A 196 12.55 -25.15 7.18
N LEU A 197 12.59 -26.39 6.68
CA LEU A 197 12.92 -26.67 5.28
C LEU A 197 11.92 -26.02 4.31
N SER A 198 10.62 -26.13 4.59
CA SER A 198 9.58 -25.50 3.76
C SER A 198 9.63 -23.96 3.85
N ILE A 199 9.98 -23.42 5.02
CA ILE A 199 10.10 -21.97 5.23
C ILE A 199 11.23 -21.36 4.39
N VAL A 200 12.38 -22.05 4.28
CA VAL A 200 13.52 -21.54 3.51
C VAL A 200 13.35 -21.71 1.99
N HIS A 201 12.52 -22.67 1.55
CA HIS A 201 12.19 -22.88 0.14
C HIS A 201 10.95 -22.08 -0.29
N ASP A 202 11.05 -20.76 -0.24
CA ASP A 202 9.93 -19.82 -0.33
C ASP A 202 9.64 -19.31 -1.77
N SER A 203 9.55 -20.21 -2.74
CA SER A 203 9.32 -19.85 -4.16
C SER A 203 8.11 -18.94 -4.39
N LYS A 204 7.04 -19.08 -3.58
CA LYS A 204 5.86 -18.21 -3.64
C LYS A 204 6.16 -16.75 -3.30
N ARG A 205 7.12 -16.47 -2.41
CA ARG A 205 7.58 -15.10 -2.13
C ARG A 205 8.28 -14.50 -3.35
N ILE A 206 9.11 -15.30 -4.02
CA ILE A 206 9.79 -14.89 -5.26
C ILE A 206 8.76 -14.57 -6.36
N GLU A 207 7.79 -15.46 -6.57
CA GLU A 207 6.70 -15.27 -7.54
C GLU A 207 5.91 -13.99 -7.26
N TYR A 208 5.56 -13.75 -5.99
CA TYR A 208 4.88 -12.53 -5.55
C TYR A 208 5.66 -11.28 -5.94
N HIS A 209 6.92 -11.17 -5.52
CA HIS A 209 7.72 -9.96 -5.77
C HIS A 209 7.99 -9.75 -7.26
N LYS A 210 8.30 -10.81 -8.03
CA LYS A 210 8.44 -10.72 -9.49
C LYS A 210 7.19 -10.14 -10.14
N ALA A 211 6.01 -10.62 -9.75
CA ALA A 211 4.76 -10.15 -10.31
C ALA A 211 4.48 -8.69 -9.93
N TYR A 212 4.54 -8.34 -8.64
CA TYR A 212 4.27 -6.96 -8.19
C TYR A 212 5.26 -5.94 -8.78
N LEU A 213 6.56 -6.27 -8.83
CA LEU A 213 7.58 -5.43 -9.45
C LEU A 213 7.35 -5.26 -10.96
N SER A 214 6.83 -6.28 -11.65
CA SER A 214 6.52 -6.16 -13.08
C SER A 214 5.41 -5.14 -13.37
N PHE A 215 4.36 -5.12 -12.55
CA PHE A 215 3.27 -4.13 -12.63
C PHE A 215 3.73 -2.74 -12.18
N LEU A 216 4.57 -2.66 -11.14
CA LEU A 216 5.18 -1.41 -10.73
C LEU A 216 6.05 -0.80 -11.84
N ALA A 217 6.90 -1.63 -12.46
CA ALA A 217 7.73 -1.20 -13.59
C ALA A 217 6.87 -0.74 -14.78
N ARG A 218 5.69 -1.35 -15.00
CA ARG A 218 4.74 -0.88 -16.00
C ARG A 218 4.16 0.50 -15.64
N ALA A 219 3.77 0.72 -14.39
CA ALA A 219 3.31 2.03 -13.91
C ALA A 219 4.38 3.12 -14.10
N ILE A 220 5.64 2.81 -13.77
CA ILE A 220 6.79 3.72 -13.97
C ILE A 220 6.99 4.03 -15.46
N ARG A 221 6.99 3.00 -16.34
CA ARG A 221 7.07 3.21 -17.80
C ARG A 221 5.92 4.06 -18.33
N ASN A 222 4.75 3.98 -17.69
CA ASN A 222 3.58 4.80 -17.99
C ASN A 222 3.63 6.19 -17.31
N GLY A 223 4.80 6.61 -16.80
CA GLY A 223 5.08 7.96 -16.31
C GLY A 223 4.72 8.22 -14.85
N ALA A 224 4.58 7.18 -14.01
CA ALA A 224 4.46 7.37 -12.57
C ALA A 224 5.84 7.72 -11.96
N ASP A 225 5.92 8.78 -11.14
CA ASP A 225 7.14 9.17 -10.43
C ASP A 225 7.34 8.30 -9.16
N VAL A 226 7.69 7.03 -9.36
CA VAL A 226 8.04 6.12 -8.26
C VAL A 226 9.55 6.00 -8.15
N ARG A 227 10.08 6.33 -6.97
CA ARG A 227 11.52 6.52 -6.74
C ARG A 227 12.18 5.44 -5.89
N GLY A 228 11.40 4.50 -5.37
CA GLY A 228 11.94 3.38 -4.60
C GLY A 228 10.91 2.31 -4.27
N TYR A 229 11.43 1.13 -3.95
CA TYR A 229 10.67 -0.04 -3.55
C TYR A 229 11.39 -0.73 -2.39
N PHE A 230 10.66 -0.95 -1.31
CA PHE A 230 11.16 -1.54 -0.08
C PHE A 230 10.36 -2.80 0.24
N ILE A 231 11.07 -3.94 0.30
CA ILE A 231 10.47 -5.22 0.67
C ILE A 231 10.16 -5.21 2.16
N TRP A 232 8.91 -5.55 2.50
CA TRP A 232 8.57 -6.01 3.84
C TRP A 232 8.73 -7.54 3.88
N SER A 233 9.74 -8.09 4.54
CA SER A 233 10.78 -7.41 5.33
C SER A 233 12.15 -8.05 5.16
N LEU A 234 13.21 -7.43 5.70
CA LEU A 234 14.54 -8.03 5.68
C LEU A 234 14.53 -9.42 6.35
N MET A 235 13.92 -9.56 7.53
CA MET A 235 13.92 -10.80 8.30
C MET A 235 12.59 -11.01 9.01
N ASP A 236 12.29 -12.26 9.33
CA ASP A 236 11.10 -12.59 10.12
C ASP A 236 11.14 -11.84 11.45
N ALA A 237 10.02 -11.22 11.80
CA ALA A 237 9.88 -10.33 12.95
C ALA A 237 8.54 -10.59 13.66
N PHE A 238 8.28 -9.83 14.72
CA PHE A 238 6.97 -9.83 15.36
C PHE A 238 5.96 -9.08 14.49
N GLU A 239 4.95 -9.78 13.97
CA GLU A 239 3.95 -9.22 13.05
C GLU A 239 2.68 -8.81 13.80
N TRP A 240 2.85 -7.96 14.81
CA TRP A 240 1.80 -7.38 15.67
C TRP A 240 1.02 -8.35 16.57
N GLN A 241 0.83 -9.58 16.14
CA GLN A 241 0.03 -10.60 16.82
C GLN A 241 0.83 -11.86 17.13
N ASP A 242 1.80 -12.20 16.28
CA ASP A 242 2.56 -13.44 16.41
C ASP A 242 3.93 -13.38 15.69
N TYR A 243 4.77 -14.39 15.93
CA TYR A 243 6.03 -14.65 15.22
C TYR A 243 5.89 -15.76 14.14
N ALA A 244 4.67 -16.28 13.96
CA ALA A 244 4.40 -17.39 13.04
C ALA A 244 4.07 -16.89 11.62
N THR A 245 3.63 -15.65 11.52
CA THR A 245 3.50 -14.84 10.31
C THR A 245 4.88 -14.36 9.92
N ARG A 246 5.31 -14.71 8.71
CA ARG A 246 6.71 -14.57 8.29
C ARG A 246 6.80 -13.86 6.95
N PHE A 247 7.14 -12.58 6.99
CA PHE A 247 7.38 -11.76 5.78
C PHE A 247 8.85 -11.73 5.33
N GLY A 248 9.78 -12.12 6.20
CA GLY A 248 11.20 -11.88 6.02
C GLY A 248 11.82 -12.60 4.83
N LEU A 249 12.83 -11.97 4.23
CA LEU A 249 13.77 -12.66 3.35
C LEU A 249 14.65 -13.64 4.13
N TYR A 250 15.00 -13.32 5.38
CA TYR A 250 15.70 -14.23 6.28
C TYR A 250 14.73 -14.87 7.28
N TYR A 251 14.83 -16.19 7.43
CA TYR A 251 14.19 -16.93 8.52
C TYR A 251 14.95 -16.67 9.82
N VAL A 252 14.24 -16.36 10.90
CA VAL A 252 14.82 -16.21 12.24
C VAL A 252 14.47 -17.45 13.05
N GLU A 253 15.48 -18.27 13.35
CA GLU A 253 15.33 -19.50 14.11
C GLU A 253 14.96 -19.22 15.56
N PRO A 254 13.81 -19.72 16.07
CA PRO A 254 13.41 -19.53 17.45
C PRO A 254 14.46 -20.10 18.43
N GLY A 255 14.68 -19.42 19.55
CA GLY A 255 15.63 -19.82 20.59
C GLY A 255 17.06 -19.38 20.33
N THR A 256 17.59 -19.56 19.11
CA THR A 256 18.96 -19.15 18.76
C THR A 256 19.03 -17.76 18.14
N LEU A 257 17.91 -17.27 17.59
CA LEU A 257 17.81 -16.06 16.79
C LEU A 257 18.76 -16.05 15.57
N ARG A 258 19.20 -17.22 15.12
CA ARG A 258 20.06 -17.35 13.95
C ARG A 258 19.27 -16.94 12.69
N ARG A 259 19.89 -16.14 11.83
CA ARG A 259 19.31 -15.72 10.54
C ARG A 259 19.71 -16.70 9.45
N VAL A 260 18.72 -17.33 8.82
CA VAL A 260 18.91 -18.30 7.74
C VAL A 260 18.35 -17.70 6.46
N PRO A 261 19.16 -17.52 5.40
CA PRO A 261 18.65 -16.97 4.14
C PRO A 261 17.63 -17.94 3.53
N LYS A 262 16.49 -17.41 3.12
CA LYS A 262 15.51 -18.14 2.29
C LYS A 262 15.91 -17.99 0.81
N LEU A 263 15.31 -18.77 -0.10
CA LEU A 263 15.56 -18.65 -1.54
C LEU A 263 15.33 -17.23 -2.07
N SER A 264 14.38 -16.51 -1.48
CA SER A 264 14.12 -15.11 -1.84
C SER A 264 15.32 -14.18 -1.63
N VAL A 265 16.28 -14.51 -0.74
CA VAL A 265 17.51 -13.72 -0.56
C VAL A 265 18.35 -13.78 -1.82
N SER A 266 18.68 -15.00 -2.29
CA SER A 266 19.47 -15.19 -3.51
C SER A 266 18.78 -14.53 -4.71
N TRP A 267 17.47 -14.72 -4.86
CA TRP A 267 16.72 -14.07 -5.94
C TRP A 267 16.78 -12.53 -5.86
N TYR A 268 16.59 -11.94 -4.68
CA TYR A 268 16.58 -10.49 -4.55
C TYR A 268 17.97 -9.88 -4.74
N THR A 269 19.03 -10.55 -4.26
CA THR A 269 20.42 -10.19 -4.55
C THR A 269 20.71 -10.23 -6.05
N ASP A 270 20.30 -11.28 -6.75
CA ASP A 270 20.46 -11.38 -8.21
C ASP A 270 19.67 -10.30 -8.96
N PHE A 271 18.45 -10.01 -8.52
CA PHE A 271 17.62 -8.96 -9.10
C PHE A 271 18.30 -7.59 -8.98
N LEU A 272 18.83 -7.26 -7.81
CA LEU A 272 19.50 -5.99 -7.56
C LEU A 272 20.83 -5.88 -8.31
N THR A 273 21.64 -6.93 -8.34
CA THR A 273 22.94 -6.90 -9.03
C THR A 273 22.79 -6.81 -10.55
N LYS A 274 21.81 -7.52 -11.14
CA LYS A 274 21.50 -7.40 -12.57
C LYS A 274 20.88 -6.05 -12.94
N ALA A 275 20.14 -5.41 -12.03
CA ALA A 275 19.59 -4.08 -12.26
C ALA A 275 20.66 -2.96 -12.21
N VAL A 276 21.76 -3.18 -11.49
CA VAL A 276 22.84 -2.20 -11.29
C VAL A 276 24.01 -2.40 -12.27
N ALA A 277 24.10 -3.56 -12.95
CA ALA A 277 25.11 -3.77 -13.99
C ALA A 277 24.96 -2.70 -15.10
N PRO A 278 26.06 -2.03 -15.50
CA PRO A 278 26.00 -1.07 -16.61
C PRO A 278 25.47 -1.78 -17.85
N ARG A 279 24.44 -1.20 -18.50
CA ARG A 279 24.02 -1.66 -19.82
C ARG A 279 25.19 -1.45 -20.76
N ASP A 280 25.79 -2.53 -21.24
CA ASP A 280 26.77 -2.49 -22.32
C ASP A 280 26.15 -1.75 -23.51
N THR A 281 26.71 -0.59 -23.84
CA THR A 281 26.26 0.27 -24.94
C THR A 281 26.79 -0.17 -26.30
N THR A 282 27.15 -1.44 -26.46
CA THR A 282 27.90 -1.95 -27.62
C THR A 282 27.06 -2.61 -28.72
N GLU A 283 25.74 -2.76 -28.58
CA GLU A 283 24.89 -3.26 -29.67
C GLU A 283 24.13 -2.14 -30.39
N GLN A 284 24.85 -1.26 -31.08
CA GLN A 284 24.26 -0.47 -32.18
C GLN A 284 25.30 0.07 -33.18
N LYS A 285 26.23 -0.77 -33.65
CA LYS A 285 26.99 -0.51 -34.89
C LYS A 285 27.40 -1.80 -35.61
N SER A 286 26.49 -2.37 -36.38
CA SER A 286 26.70 -3.04 -37.68
C SER A 286 25.32 -3.53 -38.13
N SER A 287 24.80 -3.23 -39.32
CA SER A 287 25.40 -3.31 -40.64
C SER A 287 24.68 -2.34 -41.59
N ALA A 288 25.46 -1.51 -42.27
CA ALA A 288 25.09 -0.90 -43.52
C ALA A 288 26.29 -1.13 -44.45
N PHE A 289 26.20 -2.18 -45.25
CA PHE A 289 26.80 -2.35 -46.57
C PHE A 289 25.90 -3.32 -47.35
#